data_AF-A0A966S5I9-F1
#
_entry.id   AF-A0A966S5I9-F1
#
_cell.length_a   1.000
_cell.length_b   1.000
_cell.length_c   1.000
_cell.angle_alpha   90.00
_cell.angle_beta   90.00
_cell.angle_gamma   90.00
#
_symmetry.space_group_name_H-M   'P 1'
#
loop_
_entity.id
_entity.type
_entity.pdbx_description
1 polymer ?
#
loop_
_entity_poly.entity_id
_entity_poly.type
_entity_poly.pdbx_seq_one_letter_code
_entity_poly.pdbx_strand_id
1 'polypeptide(L)'
;MYFMIRNLLSRLFFSLLLLLHLNAEKTLHPSIPVIDMQLLESSDTKGRFIQEFTDALHHIGFCAIINTGFDMETLDQGYTHCKSFFKSPKEQKMELFAPHLNGQRGVFFSENAQGNRQVDLKEFLHIGRTKNLWPKWMDLKTPLEKLIVHLDQHSEKLQEALSIFMGQQPDFLANMTSNGACLLRALYYPKTLHPTQFWAAEHTDIDLFTILPKATEKGLQVLDQGEWIDVRVPKNAFIINCGDMLENMSNGYFKSSVHRVVSQPGKERFSIVYFIHPKDEDRLDPLPLCIHMTGKTQRFPNANRLEMLSHRLVEIGLASDELKAFDAQSGYMERIQELVNLGVASEPVKKTYQVWQQMQTKNH
;
A
#
# COMPACT_ATOMS: atom_id res chain seq x y z
N MET A 1 -34.05 44.33 32.99
CA MET A 1 -33.87 44.44 31.52
C MET A 1 -32.46 44.02 31.07
N TYR A 2 -31.38 44.57 31.67
CA TYR A 2 -29.98 44.28 31.28
C TYR A 2 -29.56 42.80 31.39
N PHE A 3 -30.02 42.09 32.42
CA PHE A 3 -29.68 40.67 32.65
C PHE A 3 -30.33 39.72 31.63
N MET A 4 -31.49 40.10 31.09
CA MET A 4 -32.25 39.29 30.14
C MET A 4 -31.66 39.38 28.73
N ILE A 5 -31.18 40.56 28.34
CA ILE A 5 -30.52 40.81 27.05
C ILE A 5 -29.17 40.08 26.96
N ARG A 6 -28.42 40.04 28.08
CA ARG A 6 -27.13 39.34 28.16
C ARG A 6 -27.24 37.82 28.01
N ASN A 7 -28.32 37.23 28.53
CA ASN A 7 -28.62 35.79 28.39
C ASN A 7 -29.14 35.42 26.99
N LEU A 8 -29.83 36.35 26.31
CA LEU A 8 -30.28 36.15 24.93
C LEU A 8 -29.09 36.21 23.95
N LEU A 9 -28.20 37.19 24.15
CA LEU A 9 -26.99 37.35 23.33
C LEU A 9 -26.00 36.19 23.50
N SER A 10 -25.84 35.64 24.71
CA SER A 10 -24.96 34.47 24.94
C SER A 10 -25.48 33.20 24.28
N ARG A 11 -26.81 32.98 24.30
CA ARG A 11 -27.47 31.84 23.63
C ARG A 11 -27.43 31.96 22.11
N LEU A 12 -27.61 33.17 21.56
CA LEU A 12 -27.44 33.45 20.14
C LEU A 12 -25.98 33.27 19.69
N PHE A 13 -25.00 33.67 20.50
CA PHE A 13 -23.58 33.43 20.22
C PHE A 13 -23.22 31.95 20.25
N PHE A 14 -23.73 31.18 21.23
CA PHE A 14 -23.50 29.73 21.32
C PHE A 14 -24.19 28.98 20.17
N SER A 15 -25.41 29.37 19.80
CA SER A 15 -26.13 28.79 18.67
C SER A 15 -25.46 29.11 17.33
N LEU A 16 -24.92 30.33 17.17
CA LEU A 16 -24.15 30.71 15.99
C LEU A 16 -22.79 29.98 15.94
N LEU A 17 -22.11 29.77 17.08
CA LEU A 17 -20.90 28.95 17.16
C LEU A 17 -21.17 27.47 16.89
N LEU A 18 -22.33 26.96 17.32
CA LEU A 18 -22.77 25.59 17.04
C LEU A 18 -23.13 25.43 15.56
N LEU A 19 -23.81 26.41 14.95
CA LEU A 19 -24.10 26.46 13.51
C LEU A 19 -22.83 26.67 12.66
N LEU A 20 -21.83 27.41 13.17
CA LEU A 20 -20.52 27.57 12.54
C LEU A 20 -19.65 26.30 12.72
N HIS A 21 -19.78 25.55 13.82
CA HIS A 21 -19.14 24.24 13.99
C HIS A 21 -19.82 23.15 13.15
N LEU A 22 -21.16 23.16 13.08
CA LEU A 22 -21.95 22.27 12.21
C LEU A 22 -21.70 22.53 10.72
N ASN A 23 -21.33 23.76 10.33
CA ASN A 23 -20.95 24.10 8.95
C ASN A 23 -19.44 24.05 8.67
N ALA A 24 -18.58 23.74 9.66
CA ALA A 24 -17.13 23.64 9.47
C ALA A 24 -16.63 22.22 9.21
N GLU A 25 -17.45 21.19 9.45
CA GLU A 25 -17.29 19.92 8.74
C GLU A 25 -17.81 20.11 7.31
N LYS A 26 -17.00 20.76 6.46
CA LYS A 26 -17.16 20.57 5.00
C LYS A 26 -17.26 19.07 4.79
N THR A 27 -18.41 18.59 4.33
CA THR A 27 -18.61 17.19 3.94
C THR A 27 -17.50 16.86 2.96
N LEU A 28 -16.49 16.13 3.44
CA LEU A 28 -15.38 15.70 2.61
C LEU A 28 -15.99 14.74 1.60
N HIS A 29 -16.15 15.17 0.35
CA HIS A 29 -16.52 14.27 -0.73
C HIS A 29 -15.32 13.34 -0.98
N PRO A 30 -15.44 12.03 -0.66
CA PRO A 30 -14.36 11.10 -0.91
C PRO A 30 -14.08 11.03 -2.41
N SER A 31 -12.81 10.95 -2.79
CA SER A 31 -12.41 10.85 -4.21
C SER A 31 -12.23 9.42 -4.69
N ILE A 32 -12.26 8.46 -3.77
CA ILE A 32 -12.27 7.02 -4.06
C ILE A 32 -13.45 6.37 -3.31
N PRO A 33 -13.92 5.19 -3.74
CA PRO A 33 -15.02 4.47 -3.08
C PRO A 33 -14.75 4.26 -1.60
N VAL A 34 -15.79 4.41 -0.79
CA VAL A 34 -15.74 4.20 0.66
C VAL A 34 -16.64 3.02 1.00
N ILE A 35 -16.07 1.96 1.56
CA ILE A 35 -16.79 0.74 1.93
C ILE A 35 -16.83 0.61 3.46
N ASP A 36 -17.97 0.18 3.98
CA ASP A 36 -18.19 0.01 5.42
C ASP A 36 -17.86 -1.42 5.86
N MET A 37 -16.81 -1.58 6.68
CA MET A 37 -16.40 -2.91 7.16
C MET A 37 -17.42 -3.56 8.11
N GLN A 38 -18.32 -2.80 8.75
CA GLN A 38 -19.37 -3.37 9.60
C GLN A 38 -20.33 -4.27 8.82
N LEU A 39 -20.39 -4.15 7.50
CA LEU A 39 -21.19 -5.02 6.64
C LEU A 39 -20.71 -6.48 6.68
N LEU A 40 -19.49 -6.76 7.13
CA LEU A 40 -18.99 -8.12 7.34
C LEU A 40 -19.59 -8.81 8.57
N GLU A 41 -20.16 -8.07 9.52
CA GLU A 41 -20.63 -8.59 10.81
C GLU A 41 -21.98 -9.34 10.70
N SER A 42 -22.69 -9.21 9.57
CA SER A 42 -23.94 -9.94 9.29
C SER A 42 -23.88 -10.69 7.96
N SER A 43 -24.41 -11.93 7.94
CA SER A 43 -24.51 -12.75 6.73
C SER A 43 -25.28 -12.06 5.60
N ASP A 44 -26.29 -11.27 5.97
CA ASP A 44 -27.19 -10.62 5.01
C ASP A 44 -26.51 -9.45 4.28
N THR A 45 -25.51 -8.84 4.92
CA THR A 45 -24.78 -7.68 4.36
C THR A 45 -23.39 -8.04 3.85
N LYS A 46 -22.85 -9.21 4.21
CA LYS A 46 -21.51 -9.64 3.80
C LYS A 46 -21.34 -9.68 2.28
N GLY A 47 -22.36 -10.15 1.55
CA GLY A 47 -22.34 -10.12 0.08
C GLY A 47 -22.21 -8.71 -0.51
N ARG A 48 -22.83 -7.71 0.15
CA ARG A 48 -22.72 -6.31 -0.25
C ARG A 48 -21.31 -5.76 -0.03
N PHE A 49 -20.70 -6.06 1.11
CA PHE A 49 -19.29 -5.69 1.36
C PHE A 49 -18.37 -6.25 0.27
N ILE A 50 -18.50 -7.54 -0.02
CA ILE A 50 -17.67 -8.21 -1.02
C ILE A 50 -17.81 -7.51 -2.36
N GLN A 51 -19.05 -7.26 -2.81
CA GLN A 51 -19.30 -6.59 -4.08
C GLN A 51 -18.73 -5.17 -4.12
N GLU A 52 -19.04 -4.32 -3.12
CA GLU A 52 -18.55 -2.94 -3.08
C GLU A 52 -17.01 -2.87 -3.04
N PHE A 53 -16.39 -3.77 -2.28
CA PHE A 53 -14.93 -3.84 -2.16
C PHE A 53 -14.28 -4.29 -3.46
N THR A 54 -14.78 -5.35 -4.10
CA THR A 54 -14.19 -5.87 -5.33
C THR A 54 -14.46 -4.97 -6.53
N ASP A 55 -15.60 -4.29 -6.59
CA ASP A 55 -15.89 -3.29 -7.62
C ASP A 55 -14.92 -2.10 -7.54
N ALA A 56 -14.60 -1.64 -6.32
CA ALA A 56 -13.65 -0.56 -6.14
C ALA A 56 -12.23 -0.94 -6.63
N LEU A 57 -11.79 -2.17 -6.32
CA LEU A 57 -10.50 -2.68 -6.80
C LEU A 57 -10.50 -2.98 -8.31
N HIS A 58 -11.65 -3.38 -8.87
CA HIS A 58 -11.80 -3.60 -10.31
C HIS A 58 -11.74 -2.29 -11.10
N HIS A 59 -12.41 -1.25 -10.62
CA HIS A 59 -12.52 0.00 -11.36
C HIS A 59 -11.32 0.93 -11.16
N ILE A 60 -10.87 1.11 -9.93
CA ILE A 60 -9.83 2.09 -9.57
C ILE A 60 -8.59 1.41 -9.01
N GLY A 61 -8.69 0.21 -8.45
CA GLY A 61 -7.58 -0.43 -7.74
C GLY A 61 -7.32 0.15 -6.35
N PHE A 62 -8.13 1.12 -5.91
CA PHE A 62 -8.06 1.78 -4.62
C PHE A 62 -9.44 1.91 -3.99
N CYS A 63 -9.50 1.81 -2.66
CA CYS A 63 -10.67 2.16 -1.89
C CYS A 63 -10.32 2.65 -0.48
N ALA A 64 -11.30 3.21 0.21
CA ALA A 64 -11.23 3.51 1.62
C ALA A 64 -12.16 2.57 2.40
N ILE A 65 -11.70 2.02 3.52
CA ILE A 65 -12.50 1.20 4.42
C ILE A 65 -12.74 1.99 5.71
N ILE A 66 -14.00 2.17 6.08
CA ILE A 66 -14.42 2.81 7.33
C ILE A 66 -14.99 1.79 8.31
N ASN A 67 -15.19 2.24 9.55
CA ASN A 67 -15.77 1.44 10.63
C ASN A 67 -15.07 0.08 10.81
N THR A 68 -13.76 0.07 10.67
CA THR A 68 -12.93 -1.14 10.71
C THR A 68 -12.99 -1.88 12.05
N GLY A 69 -13.40 -1.19 13.12
CA GLY A 69 -13.30 -1.70 14.49
C GLY A 69 -11.86 -1.70 15.01
N PHE A 70 -10.93 -1.06 14.29
CA PHE A 70 -9.52 -1.04 14.66
C PHE A 70 -9.29 -0.28 15.95
N ASP A 71 -8.45 -0.83 16.84
CA ASP A 71 -8.03 -0.16 18.06
C ASP A 71 -7.14 1.05 17.75
N MET A 72 -7.75 2.23 17.78
CA MET A 72 -7.09 3.49 17.47
C MET A 72 -5.95 3.82 18.46
N GLU A 73 -6.00 3.32 19.69
CA GLU A 73 -4.90 3.50 20.64
C GLU A 73 -3.65 2.75 20.16
N THR A 74 -3.80 1.50 19.72
CA THR A 74 -2.69 0.73 19.13
C THR A 74 -2.13 1.44 17.89
N LEU A 75 -2.99 1.98 17.02
CA LEU A 75 -2.54 2.73 15.86
C LEU A 75 -1.73 3.98 16.28
N ASP A 76 -2.27 4.79 17.18
CA ASP A 76 -1.65 6.03 17.61
C ASP A 76 -0.34 5.79 18.38
N GLN A 77 -0.25 4.72 19.16
CA GLN A 77 1.00 4.28 19.80
C GLN A 77 2.07 3.92 18.76
N GLY A 78 1.73 3.14 17.74
CA GLY A 78 2.65 2.80 16.65
C GLY A 78 3.18 4.04 15.92
N TYR A 79 2.29 4.97 15.56
CA TYR A 79 2.67 6.25 14.92
C TYR A 79 3.55 7.12 15.82
N THR A 80 3.21 7.21 17.11
CA THR A 80 3.97 8.01 18.08
C THR A 80 5.40 7.48 18.21
N HIS A 81 5.58 6.17 18.34
CA HIS A 81 6.92 5.58 18.46
C HIS A 81 7.72 5.68 17.16
N CYS A 82 7.11 5.43 15.99
CA CYS A 82 7.79 5.68 14.71
C CYS A 82 8.20 7.15 14.57
N LYS A 83 7.34 8.10 14.94
CA LYS A 83 7.66 9.52 14.88
C LYS A 83 8.83 9.87 15.80
N SER A 84 8.83 9.36 17.03
CA SER A 84 9.95 9.53 17.96
C SER A 84 11.25 8.94 17.38
N PHE A 85 11.19 7.74 16.81
CA PHE A 85 12.33 7.10 16.13
C PHE A 85 12.92 7.99 15.03
N PHE A 86 12.09 8.48 14.08
CA PHE A 86 12.58 9.30 12.98
C PHE A 86 13.11 10.67 13.41
N LYS A 87 12.65 11.20 14.56
CA LYS A 87 13.13 12.45 15.15
C LYS A 87 14.42 12.29 15.97
N SER A 88 14.85 11.06 16.25
CA SER A 88 16.15 10.82 16.89
C SER A 88 17.33 11.21 15.97
N PRO A 89 18.53 11.47 16.56
CA PRO A 89 19.76 11.69 15.81
C PRO A 89 20.03 10.62 14.75
N LYS A 90 20.60 11.02 13.61
CA LYS A 90 20.87 10.12 12.47
C LYS A 90 21.77 8.96 12.91
N GLU A 91 22.75 9.24 13.76
CA GLU A 91 23.71 8.27 14.29
C GLU A 91 23.01 7.11 15.03
N GLN A 92 21.98 7.41 15.82
CA GLN A 92 21.19 6.40 16.53
C GLN A 92 20.33 5.57 15.58
N LYS A 93 19.72 6.22 14.58
CA LYS A 93 18.91 5.52 13.57
C LYS A 93 19.76 4.57 12.73
N MET A 94 20.98 4.97 12.39
CA MET A 94 21.94 4.17 11.60
C MET A 94 22.35 2.84 12.27
N GLU A 95 22.09 2.64 13.57
CA GLU A 95 22.23 1.32 14.22
C GLU A 95 21.36 0.24 13.55
N LEU A 96 20.26 0.64 12.90
CA LEU A 96 19.36 -0.26 12.19
C LEU A 96 19.64 -0.32 10.68
N PHE A 97 20.69 0.35 10.18
CA PHE A 97 21.04 0.29 8.77
C PHE A 97 21.76 -1.03 8.48
N ALA A 98 21.15 -1.87 7.65
CA ALA A 98 21.65 -3.20 7.33
C ALA A 98 21.66 -3.43 5.82
N PRO A 99 22.69 -2.94 5.10
CA PRO A 99 22.74 -3.02 3.63
C PRO A 99 22.73 -4.46 3.11
N HIS A 100 23.30 -5.41 3.86
CA HIS A 100 23.30 -6.84 3.54
C HIS A 100 21.90 -7.47 3.52
N LEU A 101 20.87 -6.78 4.02
CA LEU A 101 19.47 -7.22 3.96
C LEU A 101 18.72 -6.63 2.76
N ASN A 102 19.40 -5.94 1.83
CA ASN A 102 18.87 -5.43 0.57
C ASN A 102 17.54 -4.69 0.71
N GLY A 103 17.44 -3.79 1.69
CA GLY A 103 16.20 -3.05 1.87
C GLY A 103 15.12 -3.80 2.62
N GLN A 104 15.26 -5.07 3.02
CA GLN A 104 14.11 -5.85 3.53
C GLN A 104 13.80 -5.61 5.02
N ARG A 105 14.77 -5.16 5.82
CA ARG A 105 14.61 -4.88 7.26
C ARG A 105 15.47 -3.70 7.68
N GLY A 106 15.06 -3.03 8.74
CA GLY A 106 15.83 -1.93 9.31
C GLY A 106 15.57 -0.59 8.62
N VAL A 107 16.42 0.39 8.89
CA VAL A 107 16.26 1.75 8.37
C VAL A 107 16.99 1.91 7.05
N PHE A 108 16.43 2.74 6.17
CA PHE A 108 17.06 3.18 4.93
C PHE A 108 16.85 4.68 4.76
N PHE A 109 17.90 5.34 4.28
CA PHE A 109 17.92 6.75 3.96
C PHE A 109 18.05 6.88 2.45
N SER A 110 17.13 7.57 1.81
CA SER A 110 17.29 7.95 0.41
C SER A 110 17.95 9.32 0.37
N GLU A 111 19.29 9.34 0.24
CA GLU A 111 20.13 10.54 0.11
C GLU A 111 21.26 10.31 -0.96
N ASN A 112 20.93 10.26 -2.28
CA ASN A 112 21.84 10.17 -3.49
C ASN A 112 22.75 8.90 -3.61
N ALA A 113 23.44 8.49 -4.72
CA ALA A 113 23.94 9.02 -6.01
C ALA A 113 24.13 7.85 -7.05
N GLN A 114 23.88 7.95 -8.38
CA GLN A 114 24.66 8.60 -9.45
C GLN A 114 23.76 8.85 -10.69
N GLY A 115 23.90 10.00 -11.35
CA GLY A 115 23.48 10.23 -12.74
C GLY A 115 21.97 10.40 -12.98
N ASN A 116 21.44 11.60 -12.72
CA ASN A 116 20.13 12.08 -13.20
C ASN A 116 18.90 11.23 -12.86
N ARG A 117 18.26 11.52 -11.71
CA ARG A 117 16.80 11.51 -11.51
C ARG A 117 16.45 12.22 -10.20
N GLN A 118 15.33 12.91 -10.20
CA GLN A 118 14.77 13.75 -9.12
C GLN A 118 14.75 13.00 -7.77
N VAL A 119 15.23 13.66 -6.70
CA VAL A 119 15.52 13.03 -5.39
C VAL A 119 14.23 12.83 -4.57
N ASP A 120 13.98 11.62 -4.06
CA ASP A 120 12.97 11.39 -3.03
C ASP A 120 13.62 11.59 -1.65
N LEU A 121 13.50 12.78 -1.04
CA LEU A 121 13.99 12.98 0.33
C LEU A 121 13.07 12.24 1.32
N LYS A 122 13.41 11.00 1.64
CA LYS A 122 12.64 10.15 2.56
C LYS A 122 13.52 9.22 3.38
N GLU A 123 13.04 8.93 4.58
CA GLU A 123 13.52 7.86 5.44
C GLU A 123 12.44 6.80 5.56
N PHE A 124 12.82 5.53 5.58
CA PHE A 124 11.88 4.46 5.90
C PHE A 124 12.48 3.41 6.82
N LEU A 125 11.61 2.80 7.61
CA LEU A 125 11.91 1.70 8.51
C LEU A 125 11.05 0.50 8.13
N HIS A 126 11.70 -0.64 7.90
CA HIS A 126 11.08 -1.90 7.55
C HIS A 126 11.09 -2.90 8.69
N ILE A 127 9.89 -3.38 9.02
CA ILE A 127 9.62 -4.37 10.05
C ILE A 127 8.74 -5.45 9.43
N GLY A 128 9.21 -6.69 9.40
CA GLY A 128 8.36 -7.84 9.06
C GLY A 128 7.80 -8.52 10.32
N ARG A 129 7.23 -9.71 10.17
CA ARG A 129 6.77 -10.51 11.32
C ARG A 129 7.90 -11.09 12.16
N THR A 130 9.05 -11.38 11.53
CA THR A 130 10.23 -11.97 12.20
C THR A 130 11.53 -11.38 11.66
N LYS A 131 12.64 -11.69 12.36
CA LYS A 131 14.02 -11.31 11.98
C LYS A 131 14.20 -9.79 11.83
N ASN A 132 13.56 -9.03 12.71
CA ASN A 132 13.61 -7.57 12.72
C ASN A 132 14.85 -7.06 13.45
N LEU A 133 15.27 -5.85 13.10
CA LEU A 133 16.27 -5.08 13.82
C LEU A 133 15.53 -4.10 14.74
N TRP A 134 15.90 -4.07 16.01
CA TRP A 134 15.27 -3.22 17.02
C TRP A 134 16.30 -2.31 17.69
N PRO A 135 15.99 -1.01 17.88
CA PRO A 135 16.90 -0.10 18.56
C PRO A 135 17.02 -0.49 20.03
N LYS A 136 18.22 -0.37 20.62
CA LYS A 136 18.43 -0.66 22.05
C LYS A 136 18.08 0.51 22.96
N TRP A 137 17.99 1.71 22.39
CA TRP A 137 17.84 2.98 23.10
C TRP A 137 16.39 3.48 23.21
N MET A 138 15.43 2.82 22.57
CA MET A 138 13.99 3.07 22.73
C MET A 138 13.20 1.78 22.53
N ASP A 139 11.99 1.72 23.10
CA ASP A 139 11.07 0.64 22.75
C ASP A 139 10.33 0.97 21.45
N LEU A 140 10.71 0.29 20.37
CA LEU A 140 9.98 0.31 19.11
C LEU A 140 9.33 -1.05 18.81
N LYS A 141 9.76 -2.09 19.53
CA LYS A 141 9.35 -3.48 19.30
C LYS A 141 7.91 -3.69 19.74
N THR A 142 7.61 -3.39 21.00
CA THR A 142 6.29 -3.64 21.58
C THR A 142 5.15 -2.98 20.80
N PRO A 143 5.19 -1.66 20.48
CA PRO A 143 4.09 -1.02 19.75
C PRO A 143 3.96 -1.53 18.31
N LEU A 144 5.06 -1.82 17.61
CA LEU A 144 5.00 -2.25 16.21
C LEU A 144 4.61 -3.72 16.04
N GLU A 145 5.05 -4.61 16.93
CA GLU A 145 4.56 -6.00 16.94
C GLU A 145 3.06 -6.05 17.23
N LYS A 146 2.58 -5.28 18.21
CA LYS A 146 1.13 -5.16 18.49
C LYS A 146 0.35 -4.62 17.28
N LEU A 147 0.88 -3.57 16.64
CA LEU A 147 0.28 -2.98 15.44
C LEU A 147 0.19 -4.00 14.28
N ILE A 148 1.26 -4.75 14.03
CA ILE A 148 1.29 -5.79 12.98
C ILE A 148 0.23 -6.86 13.25
N VAL A 149 0.12 -7.36 14.48
CA VAL A 149 -0.90 -8.37 14.85
C VAL A 149 -2.32 -7.86 14.57
N HIS A 150 -2.63 -6.62 14.95
CA HIS A 150 -3.95 -6.05 14.66
C HIS A 150 -4.19 -5.84 13.16
N LEU A 151 -3.16 -5.41 12.41
CA LEU A 151 -3.27 -5.26 10.96
C LEU A 151 -3.46 -6.61 10.25
N ASP A 152 -2.78 -7.66 10.71
CA ASP A 152 -2.97 -9.03 10.23
C ASP A 152 -4.43 -9.47 10.38
N GLN A 153 -5.01 -9.32 11.58
CA GLN A 153 -6.41 -9.67 11.84
C GLN A 153 -7.41 -8.95 10.92
N HIS A 154 -7.15 -7.67 10.62
CA HIS A 154 -8.00 -6.91 9.70
C HIS A 154 -7.75 -7.30 8.24
N SER A 155 -6.50 -7.63 7.89
CA SER A 155 -6.14 -8.11 6.56
C SER A 155 -6.82 -9.44 6.24
N GLU A 156 -7.00 -10.34 7.21
CA GLU A 156 -7.64 -11.64 7.03
C GLU A 156 -9.10 -11.51 6.59
N LYS A 157 -9.84 -10.53 7.14
CA LYS A 157 -11.21 -10.21 6.73
C LYS A 157 -11.29 -9.76 5.26
N LEU A 158 -10.33 -8.95 4.81
CA LEU A 158 -10.25 -8.48 3.42
C LEU A 158 -9.85 -9.62 2.47
N GLN A 159 -8.92 -10.48 2.92
CA GLN A 159 -8.51 -11.68 2.19
C GLN A 159 -9.67 -12.65 2.00
N GLU A 160 -10.50 -12.85 3.03
CA GLU A 160 -11.69 -13.69 2.95
C GLU A 160 -12.65 -13.20 1.85
N ALA A 161 -12.92 -11.89 1.82
CA ALA A 161 -13.77 -11.27 0.80
C ALA A 161 -13.23 -11.48 -0.62
N LEU A 162 -11.92 -11.27 -0.83
CA LEU A 162 -11.25 -11.49 -2.11
C LEU A 162 -11.28 -12.97 -2.53
N SER A 163 -10.99 -13.87 -1.59
CA SER A 163 -11.02 -15.32 -1.83
C SER A 163 -12.40 -15.79 -2.29
N ILE A 164 -13.47 -15.38 -1.59
CA ILE A 164 -14.85 -15.72 -1.95
C ILE A 164 -15.19 -15.18 -3.34
N PHE A 165 -14.85 -13.92 -3.63
CA PHE A 165 -15.12 -13.33 -4.94
C PHE A 165 -14.41 -14.08 -6.09
N MET A 166 -13.17 -14.50 -5.88
CA MET A 166 -12.40 -15.28 -6.85
C MET A 166 -12.80 -16.77 -6.91
N GLY A 167 -13.91 -17.15 -6.26
CA GLY A 167 -14.45 -18.51 -6.25
C GLY A 167 -13.58 -19.53 -5.50
N GLN A 168 -12.73 -19.06 -4.59
CA GLN A 168 -11.86 -19.88 -3.76
C GLN A 168 -12.49 -20.15 -2.38
N GLN A 169 -11.88 -21.05 -1.62
CA GLN A 169 -12.24 -21.22 -0.20
C GLN A 169 -11.96 -19.93 0.58
N PRO A 170 -12.77 -19.59 1.62
CA PRO A 170 -12.63 -18.33 2.35
C PRO A 170 -11.24 -18.09 2.94
N ASP A 171 -10.51 -19.14 3.28
CA ASP A 171 -9.17 -19.10 3.88
C ASP A 171 -8.02 -19.15 2.84
N PHE A 172 -8.33 -19.20 1.54
CA PHE A 172 -7.34 -19.39 0.47
C PHE A 172 -6.19 -18.38 0.54
N LEU A 173 -6.49 -17.07 0.54
CA LEU A 173 -5.46 -16.04 0.61
C LEU A 173 -4.79 -15.98 1.99
N ALA A 174 -5.56 -16.17 3.06
CA ALA A 174 -5.01 -16.21 4.42
C ALA A 174 -3.97 -17.34 4.58
N ASN A 175 -4.21 -18.51 3.97
CA ASN A 175 -3.25 -19.62 3.97
C ASN A 175 -1.96 -19.32 3.19
N MET A 176 -2.05 -18.50 2.14
CA MET A 176 -0.87 -18.02 1.40
C MET A 176 -0.08 -17.00 2.24
N THR A 177 -0.74 -16.17 3.02
CA THR A 177 -0.09 -15.07 3.74
C THR A 177 0.25 -15.39 5.20
N SER A 178 -0.28 -16.45 5.81
CA SER A 178 -0.17 -16.77 7.25
C SER A 178 1.25 -16.98 7.79
N ASN A 179 2.24 -17.15 6.92
CA ASN A 179 3.67 -17.04 7.23
C ASN A 179 4.45 -16.37 6.10
N GLY A 180 3.73 -15.62 5.27
CA GLY A 180 4.30 -14.86 4.17
C GLY A 180 5.14 -13.69 4.64
N ALA A 181 5.85 -13.09 3.70
CA ALA A 181 6.81 -12.01 3.95
C ALA A 181 6.13 -10.63 4.08
N CYS A 182 4.99 -10.56 4.78
CA CYS A 182 4.28 -9.31 5.02
C CYS A 182 5.21 -8.30 5.71
N LEU A 183 5.07 -7.03 5.32
CA LEU A 183 6.04 -6.00 5.63
C LEU A 183 5.34 -4.71 6.05
N LEU A 184 5.65 -4.24 7.25
CA LEU A 184 5.34 -2.89 7.70
C LEU A 184 6.47 -1.94 7.30
N ARG A 185 6.11 -0.87 6.58
CA ARG A 185 6.99 0.24 6.22
C ARG A 185 6.49 1.51 6.87
N ALA A 186 7.21 1.98 7.87
CA ALA A 186 7.03 3.33 8.38
C ALA A 186 7.88 4.30 7.53
N LEU A 187 7.28 5.41 7.11
CA LEU A 187 7.91 6.42 6.26
C LEU A 187 7.87 7.79 6.92
N TYR A 188 8.98 8.50 6.78
CA TYR A 188 9.10 9.90 7.15
C TYR A 188 9.61 10.73 5.98
N TYR A 189 8.86 11.79 5.68
CA TYR A 189 9.18 12.78 4.67
C TYR A 189 9.47 14.11 5.39
N PRO A 190 10.74 14.53 5.46
CA PRO A 190 11.12 15.76 6.13
C PRO A 190 10.50 17.01 5.49
N LYS A 191 10.36 18.07 6.30
CA LYS A 191 9.96 19.38 5.83
C LYS A 191 10.98 19.94 4.85
N THR A 192 10.51 20.36 3.66
CA THR A 192 11.33 21.07 2.67
C THR A 192 10.61 22.33 2.17
N LEU A 193 11.37 23.43 2.01
CA LEU A 193 10.91 24.68 1.38
C LEU A 193 11.07 24.66 -0.14
N HIS A 194 11.90 23.75 -0.65
CA HIS A 194 12.09 23.47 -2.06
C HIS A 194 11.59 22.05 -2.31
N PRO A 195 10.26 21.83 -2.29
CA PRO A 195 9.71 20.52 -2.52
C PRO A 195 10.26 19.92 -3.80
N THR A 196 10.82 18.72 -3.66
CA THR A 196 10.90 17.76 -4.77
C THR A 196 9.48 17.60 -5.26
N GLN A 197 9.23 17.47 -6.57
CA GLN A 197 7.84 17.39 -7.06
C GLN A 197 7.04 16.26 -6.36
N PHE A 198 7.75 15.21 -5.93
CA PHE A 198 7.20 14.07 -5.23
C PHE A 198 7.98 13.75 -3.94
N TRP A 199 7.24 13.35 -2.90
CA TRP A 199 7.74 12.61 -1.74
C TRP A 199 7.97 11.13 -2.08
N ALA A 200 7.11 10.56 -2.93
CA ALA A 200 7.31 9.25 -3.51
C ALA A 200 6.95 9.30 -5.00
N ALA A 201 7.89 8.89 -5.85
CA ALA A 201 7.69 8.80 -7.30
C ALA A 201 6.56 7.83 -7.70
N GLU A 202 6.18 7.88 -8.96
CA GLU A 202 5.12 7.04 -9.55
C GLU A 202 5.52 5.56 -9.56
N HIS A 203 4.69 4.71 -8.98
CA HIS A 203 4.92 3.27 -8.91
C HIS A 203 3.61 2.49 -8.75
N THR A 204 3.69 1.17 -8.94
CA THR A 204 2.72 0.21 -8.42
C THR A 204 3.36 -0.58 -7.28
N ASP A 205 2.52 -1.11 -6.39
CA ASP A 205 2.99 -2.01 -5.33
C ASP A 205 3.06 -3.44 -5.85
N ILE A 206 4.18 -4.11 -5.58
CA ILE A 206 4.45 -5.48 -6.05
C ILE A 206 3.72 -6.55 -5.22
N ASP A 207 3.02 -6.17 -4.15
CA ASP A 207 2.43 -7.11 -3.19
C ASP A 207 1.07 -7.66 -3.66
N LEU A 208 0.36 -8.39 -2.79
CA LEU A 208 -1.00 -8.84 -3.07
C LEU A 208 -1.97 -7.65 -2.94
N PHE A 209 -1.95 -7.00 -1.78
CA PHE A 209 -2.63 -5.73 -1.57
C PHE A 209 -2.00 -5.02 -0.38
N THR A 210 -2.14 -3.71 -0.36
CA THR A 210 -1.56 -2.83 0.64
C THR A 210 -2.64 -2.26 1.55
N ILE A 211 -2.33 -2.15 2.85
CA ILE A 211 -3.12 -1.40 3.83
C ILE A 211 -2.32 -0.17 4.27
N LEU A 212 -2.83 1.03 4.00
CA LEU A 212 -2.34 2.28 4.55
C LEU A 212 -3.35 2.77 5.59
N PRO A 213 -3.15 2.45 6.88
CA PRO A 213 -4.14 2.73 7.92
C PRO A 213 -4.25 4.23 8.27
N LYS A 214 -3.19 5.02 8.05
CA LYS A 214 -3.17 6.46 8.36
C LYS A 214 -2.03 7.18 7.62
N ALA A 215 -2.21 8.49 7.41
CA ALA A 215 -1.13 9.40 7.06
C ALA A 215 -1.34 10.73 7.79
N THR A 216 -0.26 11.41 8.18
CA THR A 216 -0.38 12.69 8.92
C THR A 216 -0.67 13.88 8.02
N GLU A 217 -0.39 13.77 6.72
CA GLU A 217 -0.62 14.83 5.73
C GLU A 217 -1.08 14.23 4.40
N LYS A 218 -1.74 15.08 3.60
CA LYS A 218 -2.19 14.78 2.23
C LYS A 218 -1.01 14.56 1.28
N GLY A 219 -1.29 14.12 0.06
CA GLY A 219 -0.32 14.05 -1.03
C GLY A 219 -0.40 12.77 -1.86
N LEU A 220 -1.03 11.71 -1.33
CA LEU A 220 -1.26 10.49 -2.09
C LEU A 220 -2.18 10.79 -3.29
N GLN A 221 -1.73 10.41 -4.47
CA GLN A 221 -2.49 10.48 -5.72
C GLN A 221 -2.49 9.12 -6.39
N VAL A 222 -3.62 8.72 -6.97
CA VAL A 222 -3.77 7.53 -7.81
C VAL A 222 -4.04 7.98 -9.25
N LEU A 223 -3.45 7.30 -10.22
CA LEU A 223 -3.72 7.52 -11.64
C LEU A 223 -4.92 6.67 -12.05
N ASP A 224 -5.99 7.30 -12.50
CA ASP A 224 -7.16 6.62 -13.08
C ASP A 224 -7.51 7.27 -14.42
N GLN A 225 -7.67 6.45 -15.46
CA GLN A 225 -8.03 6.90 -16.82
C GLN A 225 -7.14 8.04 -17.38
N GLY A 226 -5.86 8.07 -16.98
CA GLY A 226 -4.89 9.09 -17.42
C GLY A 226 -4.87 10.36 -16.56
N GLU A 227 -5.75 10.47 -15.57
CA GLU A 227 -5.86 11.62 -14.68
C GLU A 227 -5.39 11.28 -13.26
N TRP A 228 -4.70 12.23 -12.62
CA TRP A 228 -4.26 12.09 -11.24
C TRP A 228 -5.36 12.51 -10.27
N ILE A 229 -5.82 11.56 -9.45
CA ILE A 229 -6.84 11.78 -8.43
C ILE A 229 -6.16 11.92 -7.06
N ASP A 230 -6.31 13.09 -6.42
CA ASP A 230 -5.95 13.27 -5.01
C ASP A 230 -6.79 12.35 -4.12
N VAL A 231 -6.16 11.46 -3.37
CA VAL A 231 -6.86 10.54 -2.46
C VAL A 231 -7.33 11.30 -1.23
N ARG A 232 -8.65 11.47 -1.12
CA ARG A 232 -9.36 12.14 -0.02
C ARG A 232 -10.34 11.15 0.56
N VAL A 233 -10.14 10.78 1.83
CA VAL A 233 -10.92 9.76 2.52
C VAL A 233 -11.35 10.26 3.90
N PRO A 234 -12.45 9.72 4.47
CA PRO A 234 -12.87 10.04 5.82
C PRO A 234 -11.75 9.84 6.85
N LYS A 235 -11.83 10.58 7.96
CA LYS A 235 -10.90 10.41 9.08
C LYS A 235 -10.93 8.97 9.59
N ASN A 236 -9.77 8.42 9.93
CA ASN A 236 -9.59 7.04 10.41
C ASN A 236 -9.95 5.95 9.38
N ALA A 237 -10.20 6.29 8.11
CA ALA A 237 -10.37 5.28 7.07
C ALA A 237 -9.03 4.63 6.72
N PHE A 238 -9.04 3.32 6.48
CA PHE A 238 -7.91 2.62 5.90
C PHE A 238 -7.95 2.79 4.39
N ILE A 239 -6.83 3.16 3.78
CA ILE A 239 -6.71 3.15 2.32
C ILE A 239 -6.19 1.78 1.93
N ILE A 240 -6.89 1.10 1.01
CA ILE A 240 -6.53 -0.21 0.49
C ILE A 240 -6.24 -0.07 -0.99
N ASN A 241 -5.16 -0.67 -1.48
CA ASN A 241 -4.91 -0.80 -2.91
C ASN A 241 -4.49 -2.22 -3.31
N CYS A 242 -4.90 -2.60 -4.50
CA CYS A 242 -4.46 -3.84 -5.14
C CYS A 242 -3.00 -3.70 -5.58
N GLY A 243 -2.21 -4.75 -5.38
CA GLY A 243 -0.84 -4.85 -5.89
C GLY A 243 -0.75 -5.76 -7.11
N ASP A 244 0.44 -5.82 -7.70
CA ASP A 244 0.71 -6.55 -8.95
C ASP A 244 0.46 -8.06 -8.79
N MET A 245 0.71 -8.66 -7.61
CA MET A 245 0.51 -10.10 -7.39
C MET A 245 -0.98 -10.46 -7.48
N LEU A 246 -1.87 -9.62 -6.95
CA LEU A 246 -3.31 -9.83 -7.05
C LEU A 246 -3.84 -9.50 -8.44
N GLU A 247 -3.27 -8.50 -9.12
CA GLU A 247 -3.56 -8.23 -10.53
C GLU A 247 -3.22 -9.43 -11.42
N ASN A 248 -2.03 -10.04 -11.23
CA ASN A 248 -1.62 -11.25 -11.96
C ASN A 248 -2.58 -12.43 -11.70
N MET A 249 -2.82 -12.74 -10.42
CA MET A 249 -3.69 -13.84 -10.00
C MET A 249 -5.15 -13.65 -10.47
N SER A 250 -5.61 -12.41 -10.55
CA SER A 250 -6.94 -12.06 -11.04
C SER A 250 -7.01 -11.85 -12.55
N ASN A 251 -5.96 -12.20 -13.31
CA ASN A 251 -5.87 -12.00 -14.75
C ASN A 251 -6.17 -10.55 -15.19
N GLY A 252 -5.86 -9.57 -14.35
CA GLY A 252 -6.17 -8.16 -14.55
C GLY A 252 -7.64 -7.79 -14.32
N TYR A 253 -8.38 -8.58 -13.54
CA TYR A 253 -9.69 -8.16 -13.05
C TYR A 253 -9.52 -7.05 -12.00
N PHE A 254 -8.67 -7.25 -10.99
CA PHE A 254 -8.28 -6.18 -10.08
C PHE A 254 -7.12 -5.39 -10.67
N LYS A 255 -7.13 -4.06 -10.50
CA LYS A 255 -6.12 -3.17 -11.11
C LYS A 255 -5.03 -2.82 -10.11
N SER A 256 -3.78 -3.07 -10.48
CA SER A 256 -2.63 -2.52 -9.76
C SER A 256 -2.37 -1.09 -10.25
N SER A 257 -3.01 -0.12 -9.60
CA SER A 257 -3.01 1.27 -10.09
C SER A 257 -1.72 2.01 -9.72
N VAL A 258 -1.19 2.73 -10.71
CA VAL A 258 -0.04 3.60 -10.52
C VAL A 258 -0.42 4.72 -9.56
N HIS A 259 0.41 4.94 -8.55
CA HIS A 259 0.19 5.98 -7.56
C HIS A 259 1.51 6.66 -7.18
N ARG A 260 1.39 7.84 -6.56
CA ARG A 260 2.53 8.66 -6.12
C ARG A 260 2.17 9.45 -4.88
N VAL A 261 3.16 10.07 -4.25
CA VAL A 261 2.94 11.03 -3.17
C VAL A 261 3.54 12.38 -3.56
N VAL A 262 2.71 13.38 -3.80
CA VAL A 262 3.12 14.76 -4.08
C VAL A 262 3.51 15.44 -2.79
N SER A 263 4.64 16.15 -2.81
CA SER A 263 5.13 16.88 -1.64
C SER A 263 4.31 18.14 -1.37
N GLN A 264 4.29 18.58 -0.11
CA GLN A 264 3.61 19.80 0.30
C GLN A 264 4.63 20.80 0.86
N PRO A 265 4.74 22.03 0.30
CA PRO A 265 5.72 23.01 0.75
C PRO A 265 5.61 23.28 2.26
N GLY A 266 6.74 23.17 2.97
CA GLY A 266 6.80 23.50 4.39
C GLY A 266 6.08 22.51 5.32
N LYS A 267 5.63 21.36 4.80
CA LYS A 267 5.03 20.27 5.58
C LYS A 267 5.98 19.09 5.68
N GLU A 268 5.84 18.32 6.76
CA GLU A 268 6.41 16.98 6.90
C GLU A 268 5.28 15.96 6.83
N ARG A 269 5.57 14.73 6.40
CA ARG A 269 4.57 13.65 6.33
C ARG A 269 5.10 12.39 6.98
N PHE A 270 4.22 11.72 7.73
CA PHE A 270 4.44 10.38 8.25
C PHE A 270 3.33 9.47 7.74
N SER A 271 3.70 8.26 7.36
CA SER A 271 2.74 7.20 7.03
C SER A 271 3.31 5.84 7.43
N ILE A 272 2.44 4.94 7.84
CA ILE A 272 2.73 3.52 7.94
C ILE A 272 1.97 2.84 6.82
N VAL A 273 2.64 1.93 6.12
CA VAL A 273 2.09 1.11 5.04
C VAL A 273 2.34 -0.34 5.39
N TYR A 274 1.35 -1.20 5.21
CA TYR A 274 1.46 -2.63 5.48
C TYR A 274 1.19 -3.41 4.21
N PHE A 275 2.24 -4.05 3.69
CA PHE A 275 2.23 -4.81 2.45
C PHE A 275 1.91 -6.27 2.75
N ILE A 276 0.85 -6.80 2.13
CA ILE A 276 0.43 -8.18 2.32
C ILE A 276 1.08 -9.05 1.25
N HIS A 277 1.97 -9.94 1.67
CA HIS A 277 2.71 -10.82 0.77
C HIS A 277 2.43 -12.30 1.07
N PRO A 278 2.20 -13.12 0.02
CA PRO A 278 2.26 -14.58 0.08
C PRO A 278 3.66 -15.11 0.46
N LYS A 279 3.76 -16.43 0.65
CA LYS A 279 5.06 -17.13 0.79
C LYS A 279 5.75 -17.20 -0.57
N ASP A 280 7.07 -17.34 -0.57
CA ASP A 280 7.93 -17.29 -1.77
C ASP A 280 7.48 -18.23 -2.90
N GLU A 281 7.10 -19.46 -2.54
CA GLU A 281 6.71 -20.50 -3.51
C GLU A 281 5.21 -20.55 -3.84
N ASP A 282 4.39 -19.69 -3.21
CA ASP A 282 2.96 -19.68 -3.48
C ASP A 282 2.71 -19.26 -4.94
N ARG A 283 1.86 -20.03 -5.63
CA ARG A 283 1.48 -19.77 -7.02
C ARG A 283 0.53 -18.58 -7.10
N LEU A 284 0.83 -17.69 -8.03
CA LEU A 284 0.05 -16.49 -8.37
C LEU A 284 -0.49 -16.57 -9.79
N ASP A 285 -0.66 -17.80 -10.28
CA ASP A 285 -1.20 -18.07 -11.62
C ASP A 285 -2.60 -17.45 -11.78
N PRO A 286 -2.94 -16.94 -12.98
CA PRO A 286 -4.27 -16.43 -13.24
C PRO A 286 -5.35 -17.48 -12.96
N LEU A 287 -6.27 -17.18 -12.04
CA LEU A 287 -7.29 -18.14 -11.61
C LEU A 287 -8.31 -18.40 -12.73
N PRO A 288 -8.82 -19.65 -12.88
CA PRO A 288 -9.77 -19.99 -13.95
C PRO A 288 -11.03 -19.10 -14.01
N LEU A 289 -11.62 -18.78 -12.84
CA LEU A 289 -12.77 -17.88 -12.78
C LEU A 289 -12.41 -16.47 -13.27
N CYS A 290 -11.25 -15.96 -12.86
CA CYS A 290 -10.77 -14.65 -13.25
C CYS A 290 -10.46 -14.57 -14.75
N ILE A 291 -9.86 -15.62 -15.33
CA ILE A 291 -9.70 -15.75 -16.79
C ILE A 291 -11.07 -15.70 -17.48
N HIS A 292 -12.07 -16.41 -16.96
CA HIS A 292 -13.42 -16.37 -17.50
C HIS A 292 -14.04 -14.96 -17.46
N MET A 293 -13.96 -14.28 -16.31
CA MET A 293 -14.48 -12.92 -16.12
C MET A 293 -13.79 -11.87 -17.00
N THR A 294 -12.56 -12.13 -17.42
CA THR A 294 -11.73 -11.19 -18.20
C THR A 294 -11.63 -11.54 -19.68
N GLY A 295 -12.57 -12.35 -20.20
CA GLY A 295 -12.70 -12.62 -21.64
C GLY A 295 -12.18 -13.99 -22.10
N LYS A 296 -11.95 -14.93 -21.18
CA LYS A 296 -11.55 -16.33 -21.45
C LYS A 296 -10.17 -16.50 -22.08
N THR A 297 -9.32 -15.49 -21.95
CA THR A 297 -7.93 -15.53 -22.40
C THR A 297 -7.02 -15.24 -21.22
N GLN A 298 -6.00 -16.07 -21.01
CA GLN A 298 -4.96 -15.78 -20.03
C GLN A 298 -4.08 -14.65 -20.56
N ARG A 299 -4.03 -13.53 -19.84
CA ARG A 299 -3.33 -12.30 -20.24
C ARG A 299 -2.09 -12.01 -19.38
N PHE A 300 -1.91 -12.79 -18.32
CA PHE A 300 -0.86 -12.69 -17.33
C PHE A 300 -0.09 -14.01 -17.22
N PRO A 301 1.22 -13.98 -16.92
CA PRO A 301 2.03 -15.20 -16.85
C PRO A 301 1.66 -16.05 -15.64
N ASN A 302 1.85 -17.36 -15.79
CA ASN A 302 1.96 -18.24 -14.63
C ASN A 302 3.25 -17.88 -13.87
N ALA A 303 3.16 -17.69 -12.56
CA ALA A 303 4.29 -17.27 -11.74
C ALA A 303 4.08 -17.61 -10.27
N ASN A 304 5.16 -17.74 -9.51
CA ASN A 304 5.12 -17.70 -8.05
C ASN A 304 5.51 -16.31 -7.52
N ARG A 305 5.37 -16.11 -6.21
CA ARG A 305 5.70 -14.85 -5.53
C ARG A 305 7.18 -14.49 -5.66
N LEU A 306 8.10 -15.46 -5.55
CA LEU A 306 9.54 -15.21 -5.63
C LEU A 306 9.97 -14.74 -7.02
N GLU A 307 9.42 -15.31 -8.09
CA GLU A 307 9.65 -14.90 -9.48
C GLU A 307 9.26 -13.44 -9.69
N MET A 308 8.01 -13.07 -9.36
CA MET A 308 7.53 -11.71 -9.53
C MET A 308 8.34 -10.70 -8.70
N LEU A 309 8.65 -11.03 -7.43
CA LEU A 309 9.44 -10.14 -6.60
C LEU A 309 10.88 -10.01 -7.07
N SER A 310 11.52 -11.11 -7.46
CA SER A 310 12.90 -11.10 -7.95
C SER A 310 13.02 -10.21 -9.18
N HIS A 311 12.10 -10.38 -10.14
CA HIS A 311 12.06 -9.55 -11.33
C HIS A 311 11.89 -8.06 -11.01
N ARG A 312 10.94 -7.72 -10.12
CA ARG A 312 10.74 -6.33 -9.69
C ARG A 312 11.97 -5.74 -9.01
N LEU A 313 12.66 -6.52 -8.16
CA LEU A 313 13.88 -6.07 -7.51
C LEU A 313 15.04 -5.88 -8.50
N VAL A 314 15.12 -6.70 -9.54
CA VAL A 314 16.08 -6.55 -10.65
C VAL A 314 15.79 -5.26 -11.42
N GLU A 315 14.53 -5.02 -11.79
CA GLU A 315 14.08 -3.83 -12.52
C GLU A 315 14.48 -2.52 -11.80
N ILE A 316 14.31 -2.47 -10.48
CA ILE A 316 14.59 -1.27 -9.68
C ILE A 316 16.03 -1.22 -9.14
N GLY A 317 16.88 -2.19 -9.49
CA GLY A 317 18.30 -2.22 -9.10
C GLY A 317 18.56 -2.55 -7.62
N LEU A 318 17.64 -3.25 -6.96
CA LEU A 318 17.74 -3.65 -5.54
C LEU A 318 17.91 -5.16 -5.33
N ALA A 319 17.94 -5.96 -6.40
CA ALA A 319 18.17 -7.39 -6.30
C ALA A 319 19.62 -7.74 -5.90
N SER A 320 19.76 -8.76 -5.04
CA SER A 320 21.05 -9.40 -4.78
C SER A 320 21.51 -10.21 -6.00
N ASP A 321 22.77 -10.63 -6.02
CA ASP A 321 23.29 -11.45 -7.11
C ASP A 321 22.61 -12.82 -7.16
N GLU A 322 22.24 -13.39 -6.02
CA GLU A 322 21.45 -14.62 -5.95
C GLU A 322 20.06 -14.43 -6.57
N LEU A 323 19.38 -13.32 -6.28
CA LEU A 323 18.06 -13.02 -6.85
C LEU A 323 18.14 -12.72 -8.35
N LYS A 324 19.19 -12.06 -8.83
CA LYS A 324 19.44 -11.88 -10.27
C LYS A 324 19.64 -13.22 -10.97
N ALA A 325 20.44 -14.11 -10.37
CA ALA A 325 20.68 -15.44 -10.92
C ALA A 325 19.39 -16.28 -10.94
N PHE A 326 18.59 -16.21 -9.88
CA PHE A 326 17.28 -16.85 -9.83
C PHE A 326 16.32 -16.31 -10.90
N ASP A 327 16.16 -14.98 -10.99
CA ASP A 327 15.29 -14.33 -11.99
C ASP A 327 15.62 -14.81 -13.41
N ALA A 328 16.91 -14.81 -13.77
CA ALA A 328 17.40 -15.25 -15.08
C ALA A 328 17.19 -16.74 -15.38
N GLN A 329 16.98 -17.59 -14.38
CA GLN A 329 16.82 -19.05 -14.54
C GLN A 329 15.37 -19.53 -14.31
N SER A 330 14.51 -18.69 -13.75
CA SER A 330 13.15 -19.04 -13.33
C SER A 330 12.18 -19.37 -14.46
N GLY A 331 12.49 -18.94 -15.69
CA GLY A 331 11.57 -19.05 -16.82
C GLY A 331 10.47 -17.98 -16.84
N TYR A 332 10.47 -17.02 -15.91
CA TYR A 332 9.40 -16.02 -15.76
C TYR A 332 9.29 -15.13 -17.01
N MET A 333 10.42 -14.67 -17.54
CA MET A 333 10.44 -13.80 -18.72
C MET A 333 10.08 -14.52 -20.01
N GLU A 334 10.37 -15.81 -20.11
CA GLU A 334 9.98 -16.67 -21.23
C GLU A 334 8.45 -16.79 -21.30
N ARG A 335 7.79 -16.97 -20.14
CA ARG A 335 6.32 -17.00 -20.05
C ARG A 335 5.69 -15.65 -20.39
N ILE A 336 6.32 -14.54 -19.99
CA ILE A 336 5.90 -13.19 -20.41
C ILE A 336 6.04 -13.03 -21.92
N GLN A 337 7.18 -13.42 -22.48
CA GLN A 337 7.48 -13.31 -23.91
C GLN A 337 6.48 -14.12 -24.74
N GLU A 338 6.10 -15.32 -24.30
CA GLU A 338 5.09 -16.16 -24.95
C GLU A 338 3.74 -15.42 -25.08
N LEU A 339 3.26 -14.82 -24.00
CA LEU A 339 2.00 -14.05 -24.00
C LEU A 339 2.07 -12.83 -24.93
N VAL A 340 3.21 -12.15 -24.98
CA VAL A 340 3.44 -11.00 -25.87
C VAL A 340 3.42 -11.48 -27.33
N ASN A 341 4.12 -12.57 -27.64
CA ASN A 341 4.19 -13.14 -29.00
C ASN A 341 2.83 -13.64 -29.49
N LEU A 342 2.00 -14.20 -28.60
CA LEU A 342 0.62 -14.59 -28.90
C LEU A 342 -0.33 -13.40 -29.07
N GLY A 343 0.10 -12.18 -28.75
CA GLY A 343 -0.73 -10.97 -28.83
C GLY A 343 -1.81 -10.88 -27.76
N VAL A 344 -1.71 -11.67 -26.68
CA VAL A 344 -2.73 -11.76 -25.62
C VAL A 344 -2.33 -11.09 -24.31
N ALA A 345 -1.05 -10.70 -24.18
CA ALA A 345 -0.54 -10.03 -22.99
C ALA A 345 -1.32 -8.75 -22.64
N SER A 346 -1.57 -8.54 -21.35
CA SER A 346 -2.08 -7.27 -20.82
C SER A 346 -1.04 -6.14 -20.97
N GLU A 347 -1.47 -4.88 -20.87
CA GLU A 347 -0.54 -3.73 -20.93
C GLU A 347 0.55 -3.75 -19.85
N PRO A 348 0.26 -4.07 -18.57
CA PRO A 348 1.31 -4.24 -17.56
C PRO A 348 2.36 -5.29 -17.97
N VAL A 349 1.93 -6.44 -18.50
CA VAL A 349 2.82 -7.52 -18.93
C VAL A 349 3.69 -7.09 -20.12
N LYS A 350 3.11 -6.38 -21.10
CA LYS A 350 3.87 -5.79 -22.21
C LYS A 350 4.91 -4.80 -21.72
N LYS A 351 4.55 -3.95 -20.74
CA LYS A 351 5.48 -2.98 -20.15
C LYS A 351 6.65 -3.68 -19.46
N THR A 352 6.40 -4.72 -18.67
CA THR A 352 7.45 -5.55 -18.06
C THR A 352 8.40 -6.10 -19.12
N TYR A 353 7.87 -6.66 -20.22
CA TYR A 353 8.68 -7.17 -21.32
C TYR A 353 9.54 -6.08 -21.99
N GLN A 354 8.96 -4.90 -22.25
CA GLN A 354 9.68 -3.77 -22.84
C GLN A 354 10.83 -3.28 -21.95
N VAL A 355 10.59 -3.17 -20.63
CA VAL A 355 11.62 -2.77 -19.67
C VAL A 355 12.75 -3.80 -19.65
N TRP A 356 12.42 -5.09 -19.60
CA TRP A 356 13.41 -6.16 -19.67
C TRP A 356 14.26 -6.09 -20.95
N GLN A 357 13.65 -5.89 -22.12
CA GLN A 357 14.38 -5.73 -23.39
C GLN A 357 15.38 -4.57 -23.33
N GLN A 358 14.98 -3.42 -22.77
CA GLN A 358 15.86 -2.26 -22.62
C GLN A 358 17.06 -2.59 -21.70
N MET A 359 16.85 -3.38 -20.65
CA MET A 359 17.93 -3.81 -19.76
C MET A 359 18.94 -4.72 -20.48
N GLN A 360 18.48 -5.62 -21.35
CA GLN A 360 19.39 -6.46 -22.15
C GLN A 360 20.25 -5.63 -23.12
N THR A 361 19.68 -4.58 -23.72
CA THR A 361 20.42 -3.71 -24.65
C THR A 361 21.46 -2.80 -23.99
N LYS A 362 21.36 -2.53 -22.68
CA LYS A 362 22.32 -1.69 -21.94
C LYS A 362 23.54 -2.45 -21.42
N ASN A 363 23.47 -3.78 -21.39
CA ASN A 363 24.54 -4.66 -20.93
C ASN A 363 25.43 -5.17 -22.10
N HIS A 364 25.13 -4.73 -23.32
CA HIS A 364 25.92 -4.92 -24.54
C HIS A 364 26.40 -3.56 -25.06
#